data_AF-A0A4Q7ECM6-F1
#
_entry.id   AF-A0A4Q7ECM6-F1
#
_cell.length_a   1.000
_cell.length_b   1.000
_cell.length_c   1.000
_cell.angle_alpha   90.00
_cell.angle_beta   90.00
_cell.angle_gamma   90.00
#
_symmetry.space_group_name_H-M   'P 1'
#
loop_
_entity.id
_entity.type
_entity.pdbx_description
1 polymer ?
#
loop_
_entity_poly.entity_id
_entity_poly.type
_entity_poly.pdbx_seq_one_letter_code
_entity_poly.pdbx_strand_id
1 'polypeptide(L)'
;MTRNPYIDSVRGFALLGLSLTNLFFMANFAYGYVPPVNQDWLESGLSLVTTVFADGRFRTLFCLVFGAALVMQYQQWQKGDDALFMIKSRLCILAVFGVMHGYLLWPGDILLNYALSGLLALMWLNTRHRLLTAALLIILPVGLLVVLSLLVREPNIDRASAEYATMIASMPVNYAELLSQNVSHFNMMILLIPLATLWNTLGLMLLGMELYERGWLSGLRTLAVKWVWILGLGSASVSLLLWLSRDTATGQVLETMNWLAALPMALCYLMLLQAINANLPRASKILAIVGRYSLSLYLLQSLIGIGVFHFIFPAARVLFTRLEYFVFFLALTLVQVILAILLNRAKKTGPAECILKRCVRHLSRV
;
A
#
# COMPACT_ATOMS: atom_id res chain seq x y z
N MET A 1 20.94 12.81 -8.08
CA MET A 1 19.98 11.68 -8.14
C MET A 1 19.20 11.81 -9.43
N THR A 2 19.60 11.09 -10.48
CA THR A 2 18.88 11.02 -11.75
C THR A 2 17.55 10.32 -11.49
N ARG A 3 16.47 11.09 -11.39
CA ARG A 3 15.13 10.55 -11.13
C ARG A 3 14.61 9.91 -12.42
N ASN A 4 13.98 8.74 -12.30
CA ASN A 4 13.25 8.12 -13.39
C ASN A 4 11.77 8.57 -13.30
N PRO A 5 11.29 9.46 -14.20
CA PRO A 5 9.95 10.00 -14.13
C PRO A 5 8.86 8.93 -14.18
N TYR A 6 9.08 7.85 -14.94
CA TYR A 6 8.10 6.77 -15.06
C TYR A 6 7.91 6.02 -13.72
N ILE A 7 9.00 5.71 -13.02
CA ILE A 7 8.93 5.07 -11.69
C ILE A 7 8.25 5.99 -10.68
N ASP A 8 8.53 7.29 -10.75
CA ASP A 8 7.81 8.28 -9.94
C ASP A 8 6.30 8.29 -10.31
N SER A 9 5.92 8.17 -11.59
CA SER A 9 4.52 8.07 -12.02
C SER A 9 3.81 6.87 -11.42
N VAL A 10 4.45 5.70 -11.48
CA VAL A 10 3.90 4.46 -10.92
C VAL A 10 3.74 4.57 -9.40
N ARG A 11 4.74 5.13 -8.70
CA ARG A 11 4.65 5.37 -7.26
C ARG A 11 3.52 6.33 -6.91
N GLY A 12 3.33 7.40 -7.70
CA GLY A 12 2.25 8.35 -7.52
C GLY A 12 0.88 7.70 -7.68
N PHE A 13 0.68 6.88 -8.73
CA PHE A 13 -0.56 6.15 -8.94
C PHE A 13 -0.85 5.16 -7.80
N ALA A 14 0.14 4.36 -7.42
CA ALA A 14 0.02 3.41 -6.31
C ALA A 14 -0.36 4.12 -5.00
N LEU A 15 0.32 5.23 -4.68
CA LEU A 15 0.06 6.00 -3.46
C LEU A 15 -1.36 6.56 -3.38
N LEU A 16 -1.86 7.16 -4.47
CA LEU A 16 -3.21 7.70 -4.47
C LEU A 16 -4.20 6.57 -4.23
N GLY A 17 -4.05 5.45 -4.96
CA GLY A 17 -4.90 4.28 -4.83
C GLY A 17 -4.89 3.61 -3.45
N LEU A 18 -3.80 3.68 -2.69
CA LEU A 18 -3.73 3.13 -1.32
C LEU A 18 -4.82 3.71 -0.40
N SER A 19 -5.18 4.98 -0.57
CA SER A 19 -6.20 5.61 0.28
C SER A 19 -7.59 5.02 0.07
N LEU A 20 -7.90 4.45 -1.11
CA LEU A 20 -9.21 3.90 -1.41
C LEU A 20 -9.63 2.78 -0.44
N THR A 21 -8.68 1.93 -0.02
CA THR A 21 -8.95 0.85 0.93
C THR A 21 -8.61 1.23 2.37
N ASN A 22 -7.59 2.06 2.56
CA ASN A 22 -7.12 2.41 3.90
C ASN A 22 -8.10 3.31 4.67
N LEU A 23 -8.91 4.12 3.98
CA LEU A 23 -9.88 5.00 4.64
C LEU A 23 -10.87 4.23 5.52
N PHE A 24 -11.27 3.02 5.12
CA PHE A 24 -12.10 2.14 5.94
C PHE A 24 -11.42 1.79 7.26
N PHE A 25 -10.14 1.41 7.20
CA PHE A 25 -9.34 1.04 8.36
C PHE A 25 -8.87 2.24 9.21
N MET A 26 -8.88 3.45 8.65
CA MET A 26 -8.66 4.69 9.41
C MET A 26 -9.91 5.06 10.21
N ALA A 27 -11.10 4.81 9.67
CA ALA A 27 -12.36 5.00 10.39
C ALA A 27 -12.57 3.92 11.46
N ASN A 28 -12.22 2.66 11.15
CA ASN A 28 -12.36 1.52 12.03
C ASN A 28 -11.21 0.53 11.80
N PHE A 29 -10.25 0.50 12.71
CA PHE A 29 -9.07 -0.35 12.54
C PHE A 29 -9.38 -1.85 12.68
N ALA A 30 -10.30 -2.24 13.55
CA ALA A 30 -10.54 -3.63 13.89
C ALA A 30 -11.17 -4.42 12.74
N TYR A 31 -12.20 -3.85 12.09
CA TYR A 31 -12.95 -4.53 11.04
C TYR A 31 -12.89 -3.86 9.66
N GLY A 32 -12.23 -2.69 9.55
CA GLY A 32 -12.27 -1.91 8.33
C GLY A 32 -13.71 -1.47 8.01
N TYR A 33 -14.21 -1.84 6.83
CA TYR A 33 -15.55 -1.47 6.40
C TYR A 33 -16.60 -2.47 6.90
N VAL A 34 -17.54 -1.99 7.72
CA VAL A 34 -18.70 -2.79 8.16
C VAL A 34 -19.93 -2.42 7.32
N PRO A 35 -20.50 -3.38 6.56
CA PRO A 35 -21.60 -3.10 5.65
C PRO A 35 -22.92 -2.83 6.40
N PRO A 36 -23.78 -1.94 5.87
CA PRO A 36 -25.16 -1.85 6.34
C PRO A 36 -25.93 -3.14 6.01
N VAL A 37 -27.00 -3.41 6.78
CA VAL A 37 -27.87 -4.58 6.56
C VAL A 37 -28.49 -4.56 5.17
N ASN A 38 -29.03 -3.40 4.77
CA ASN A 38 -29.63 -3.20 3.46
C ASN A 38 -28.56 -2.65 2.51
N GLN A 39 -27.98 -3.52 1.71
CA GLN A 39 -27.03 -3.14 0.66
C GLN A 39 -27.77 -2.96 -0.65
N ASP A 40 -27.72 -1.74 -1.18
CA ASP A 40 -28.22 -1.49 -2.53
C ASP A 40 -27.21 -1.93 -3.60
N TRP A 41 -27.57 -1.72 -4.87
CA TRP A 41 -26.73 -2.08 -6.00
C TRP A 41 -25.44 -1.24 -6.09
N LEU A 42 -25.46 0.00 -5.57
CA LEU A 42 -24.28 0.88 -5.54
C LEU A 42 -23.27 0.38 -4.52
N GLU A 43 -23.72 0.04 -3.32
CA GLU A 43 -22.93 -0.54 -2.23
C GLU A 43 -22.27 -1.85 -2.70
N SER A 44 -23.06 -2.74 -3.30
CA SER A 44 -22.57 -4.00 -3.87
C SER A 44 -21.58 -3.77 -5.02
N GLY A 45 -21.88 -2.82 -5.92
CA GLY A 45 -21.02 -2.49 -7.06
C GLY A 45 -19.67 -1.91 -6.63
N LEU A 46 -19.65 -1.01 -5.65
CA LEU A 46 -18.43 -0.45 -5.09
C LEU A 46 -17.64 -1.50 -4.29
N SER A 47 -18.33 -2.40 -3.58
CA SER A 47 -17.69 -3.56 -2.93
C SER A 47 -16.95 -4.42 -3.95
N LEU A 48 -17.60 -4.76 -5.07
CA LEU A 48 -16.99 -5.53 -6.15
C LEU A 48 -15.77 -4.82 -6.75
N VAL A 49 -15.93 -3.54 -7.11
CA VAL A 49 -14.85 -2.74 -7.72
C VAL A 49 -13.64 -2.67 -6.79
N THR A 50 -13.85 -2.37 -5.52
CA THR A 50 -12.76 -2.28 -4.54
C THR A 50 -12.09 -3.63 -4.31
N THR A 51 -12.86 -4.71 -4.18
CA THR A 51 -12.35 -6.08 -3.96
C THR A 51 -11.51 -6.58 -5.14
N VAL A 52 -11.98 -6.38 -6.38
CA VAL A 52 -11.34 -6.96 -7.56
C VAL A 52 -10.17 -6.10 -8.05
N PHE A 53 -10.29 -4.78 -7.98
CA PHE A 53 -9.35 -3.86 -8.61
C PHE A 53 -8.47 -3.08 -7.61
N ALA A 54 -8.90 -2.88 -6.36
CA ALA A 54 -8.13 -2.06 -5.42
C ALA A 54 -7.36 -2.89 -4.38
N ASP A 55 -8.03 -3.84 -3.74
CA ASP A 55 -7.55 -4.52 -2.53
C ASP A 55 -6.19 -5.19 -2.74
N GLY A 56 -5.15 -4.75 -2.04
CA GLY A 56 -3.78 -5.26 -2.21
C GLY A 56 -3.07 -4.86 -3.52
N ARG A 57 -3.77 -4.48 -4.60
CA ARG A 57 -3.19 -4.18 -5.93
C ARG A 57 -2.25 -2.97 -5.87
N PHE A 58 -2.69 -1.88 -5.25
CA PHE A 58 -1.88 -0.67 -5.10
C PHE A 58 -0.68 -0.86 -4.18
N ARG A 59 -0.86 -1.63 -3.09
CA ARG A 59 0.23 -2.02 -2.18
C ARG A 59 1.28 -2.84 -2.92
N THR A 60 0.84 -3.84 -3.69
CA THR A 60 1.73 -4.68 -4.49
C THR A 60 2.50 -3.87 -5.52
N LEU A 61 1.82 -2.98 -6.23
CA LEU A 61 2.46 -2.07 -7.18
C LEU A 61 3.53 -1.21 -6.51
N PHE A 62 3.23 -0.65 -5.32
CA PHE A 62 4.18 0.15 -4.55
C PHE A 62 5.41 -0.67 -4.13
N CYS A 63 5.24 -1.90 -3.64
CA CYS A 63 6.34 -2.80 -3.27
C CYS A 63 7.28 -3.07 -4.46
N LEU A 64 6.71 -3.33 -5.65
CA LEU A 64 7.48 -3.57 -6.87
C LEU A 64 8.38 -2.37 -7.22
N VAL A 65 7.82 -1.15 -7.24
CA VAL A 65 8.64 0.05 -7.51
C VAL A 65 9.56 0.45 -6.36
N PHE A 66 9.26 0.06 -5.12
CA PHE A 66 10.17 0.23 -4.00
C PHE A 66 11.43 -0.63 -4.19
N GLY A 67 11.25 -1.91 -4.52
CA GLY A 67 12.35 -2.82 -4.84
C GLY A 67 13.21 -2.33 -6.01
N ALA A 68 12.57 -1.92 -7.12
CA ALA A 68 13.27 -1.31 -8.25
C ALA A 68 14.10 -0.08 -7.83
N ALA A 69 13.52 0.78 -6.97
CA ALA A 69 14.21 1.97 -6.49
C ALA A 69 15.43 1.67 -5.61
N LEU A 70 15.47 0.52 -4.91
CA LEU A 70 16.64 0.10 -4.13
C LEU A 70 17.83 -0.23 -5.04
N VAL A 71 17.60 -1.03 -6.09
CA VAL A 71 18.65 -1.36 -7.08
C VAL A 71 19.14 -0.10 -7.79
N MET A 72 18.23 0.79 -8.20
CA MET A 72 18.61 2.06 -8.81
C MET A 72 19.50 2.91 -7.90
N GLN A 73 19.14 3.01 -6.61
CA GLN A 73 19.93 3.75 -5.63
C GLN A 73 21.32 3.12 -5.46
N TYR A 74 21.38 1.80 -5.38
CA TYR A 74 22.62 1.05 -5.26
C TYR A 74 23.55 1.28 -6.45
N GLN A 75 23.05 1.09 -7.68
CA GLN A 75 23.81 1.30 -8.92
C GLN A 75 24.28 2.76 -9.10
N GLN A 76 23.50 3.73 -8.63
CA GLN A 76 23.84 5.15 -8.72
C GLN A 76 24.94 5.55 -7.73
N TRP A 77 24.91 5.02 -6.49
CA TRP A 77 25.84 5.40 -5.43
C TRP A 77 27.16 4.62 -5.42
N GLN A 78 27.22 3.45 -6.06
CA GLN A 78 28.48 2.74 -6.30
C GLN A 78 29.55 3.60 -7.02
N LYS A 79 29.15 4.72 -7.63
CA LYS A 79 30.04 5.63 -8.36
C LYS A 79 30.73 6.70 -7.48
N GLY A 80 30.53 6.72 -6.16
CA GLY A 80 31.23 7.71 -5.32
C GLY A 80 30.99 7.71 -3.80
N ASP A 81 30.02 6.98 -3.24
CA ASP A 81 29.76 6.89 -1.79
C ASP A 81 29.63 5.41 -1.36
N ASP A 82 29.66 5.11 -0.05
CA ASP A 82 29.19 3.82 0.46
C ASP A 82 27.66 3.70 0.23
N ALA A 83 27.30 3.19 -0.94
CA ALA A 83 25.93 3.02 -1.39
C ALA A 83 25.08 2.27 -0.38
N LEU A 84 25.65 1.24 0.28
CA LEU A 84 24.92 0.44 1.25
C LEU A 84 24.64 1.23 2.52
N PHE A 85 25.61 1.99 3.01
CA PHE A 85 25.41 2.88 4.16
C PHE A 85 24.27 3.87 3.92
N MET A 86 24.24 4.52 2.75
CA MET A 86 23.20 5.49 2.39
C MET A 86 21.82 4.86 2.30
N ILE A 87 21.71 3.68 1.68
CA ILE A 87 20.43 2.95 1.57
C ILE A 87 19.96 2.49 2.95
N LYS A 88 20.84 1.87 3.76
CA LYS A 88 20.52 1.43 5.12
C LYS A 88 20.05 2.57 5.99
N SER A 89 20.77 3.70 5.99
CA SER A 89 20.40 4.90 6.74
C SER A 89 18.99 5.38 6.37
N ARG A 90 18.68 5.44 5.06
CA ARG A 90 17.35 5.82 4.57
C ARG A 90 16.27 4.88 5.06
N LEU A 91 16.53 3.57 5.02
CA LEU A 91 15.58 2.55 5.48
C LEU A 91 15.40 2.59 7.00
N CYS A 92 16.47 2.77 7.79
CA CYS A 92 16.36 2.92 9.24
C CYS A 92 15.55 4.17 9.61
N ILE A 93 15.77 5.30 8.94
CA ILE A 93 14.96 6.52 9.17
C ILE A 93 13.50 6.28 8.73
N LEU A 94 13.26 5.53 7.65
CA LEU A 94 11.92 5.13 7.25
C LEU A 94 11.24 4.24 8.30
N ALA A 95 11.98 3.33 8.93
CA ALA A 95 11.48 2.53 10.05
C ALA A 95 11.09 3.40 11.24
N VAL A 96 11.89 4.41 11.57
CA VAL A 96 11.55 5.39 12.63
C VAL A 96 10.26 6.13 12.29
N PHE A 97 10.09 6.57 11.04
CA PHE A 97 8.82 7.15 10.59
C PHE A 97 7.66 6.18 10.77
N GLY A 98 7.83 4.91 10.41
CA GLY A 98 6.80 3.89 10.57
C GLY A 98 6.43 3.61 12.02
N VAL A 99 7.42 3.52 12.92
CA VAL A 99 7.18 3.36 14.36
C VAL A 99 6.41 4.56 14.93
N MET A 100 6.87 5.78 14.62
CA MET A 100 6.19 6.99 15.08
C MET A 100 4.77 7.09 14.51
N HIS A 101 4.59 6.80 13.24
CA HIS A 101 3.29 6.84 12.57
C HIS A 101 2.33 5.78 13.14
N GLY A 102 2.80 4.55 13.35
CA GLY A 102 2.04 3.43 13.91
C GLY A 102 1.48 3.73 15.30
N TYR A 103 2.31 4.28 16.18
CA TYR A 103 1.88 4.64 17.54
C TYR A 103 1.07 5.95 17.57
N LEU A 104 1.54 7.02 16.93
CA LEU A 104 0.98 8.36 17.12
C LEU A 104 -0.21 8.69 16.22
N LEU A 105 -0.33 8.03 15.07
CA LEU A 105 -1.36 8.35 14.07
C LEU A 105 -2.26 7.16 13.80
N TRP A 106 -1.72 6.07 13.24
CA TRP A 106 -2.53 4.96 12.77
C TRP A 106 -1.77 3.64 12.75
N PRO A 107 -2.25 2.57 13.42
CA PRO A 107 -1.54 1.30 13.53
C PRO A 107 -1.46 0.50 12.22
N GLY A 108 -2.19 0.89 11.17
CA GLY A 108 -2.11 0.29 9.82
C GLY A 108 -0.91 0.76 8.98
N ASP A 109 0.19 1.12 9.63
CA ASP A 109 1.40 1.60 8.99
C ASP A 109 2.01 0.56 8.01
N ILE A 110 2.46 1.04 6.86
CA ILE A 110 3.22 0.22 5.89
C ILE A 110 4.72 0.53 5.90
N LEU A 111 5.13 1.67 6.47
CA LEU A 111 6.49 2.17 6.38
C LEU A 111 7.49 1.30 7.14
N LEU A 112 7.14 0.84 8.35
CA LEU A 112 7.97 -0.05 9.15
C LEU A 112 8.19 -1.37 8.41
N ASN A 113 7.11 -2.00 7.93
CA ASN A 113 7.20 -3.23 7.16
C ASN A 113 8.06 -3.05 5.89
N TYR A 114 7.88 -1.94 5.16
CA TYR A 114 8.67 -1.65 3.96
C TYR A 114 10.15 -1.39 4.29
N ALA A 115 10.45 -0.73 5.40
CA ALA A 115 11.81 -0.51 5.85
C ALA A 115 12.50 -1.83 6.19
N LEU A 116 11.84 -2.71 6.95
CA LEU A 116 12.36 -4.02 7.34
C LEU A 116 12.55 -4.94 6.13
N SER A 117 11.52 -5.09 5.27
CA SER A 117 11.64 -5.84 4.02
C SER A 117 12.72 -5.25 3.12
N GLY A 118 12.83 -3.93 3.04
CA GLY A 118 13.85 -3.24 2.25
C GLY A 118 15.26 -3.51 2.75
N LEU A 119 15.48 -3.55 4.06
CA LEU A 119 16.78 -3.89 4.68
C LEU A 119 17.17 -5.33 4.35
N LEU A 120 16.23 -6.27 4.45
CA LEU A 120 16.44 -7.66 4.07
C LEU A 120 16.71 -7.80 2.57
N ALA A 121 16.00 -7.04 1.73
CA ALA A 121 16.17 -7.08 0.28
C ALA A 121 17.58 -6.69 -0.16
N LEU A 122 18.33 -5.94 0.66
CA LEU A 122 19.74 -5.60 0.37
C LEU A 122 20.64 -6.84 0.27
N MET A 123 20.29 -7.94 0.95
CA MET A 123 21.04 -9.21 0.87
C MET A 123 20.96 -9.88 -0.50
N TRP A 124 20.04 -9.43 -1.36
CA TRP A 124 19.84 -9.96 -2.70
C TRP A 124 20.28 -9.02 -3.83
N LEU A 125 20.89 -7.87 -3.53
CA LEU A 125 21.27 -6.88 -4.56
C LEU A 125 22.13 -7.47 -5.69
N ASN A 126 23.02 -8.41 -5.39
CA ASN A 126 23.96 -9.00 -6.36
C ASN A 126 23.67 -10.49 -6.65
N THR A 127 22.51 -11.01 -6.27
CA THR A 127 22.20 -12.45 -6.35
C THR A 127 21.51 -12.82 -7.66
N ARG A 128 21.93 -13.93 -8.30
CA ARG A 128 21.34 -14.41 -9.57
C ARG A 128 19.98 -15.10 -9.42
N HIS A 129 19.69 -15.71 -8.26
CA HIS A 129 18.47 -16.50 -8.03
C HIS A 129 17.30 -15.72 -7.38
N ARG A 130 17.22 -14.41 -7.63
CA ARG A 130 16.18 -13.55 -7.03
C ARG A 130 14.76 -13.98 -7.40
N LEU A 131 14.52 -14.41 -8.63
CA LEU A 131 13.17 -14.74 -9.09
C LEU A 131 12.55 -15.93 -8.34
N LEU A 132 13.32 -16.99 -8.13
CA LEU A 132 12.86 -18.16 -7.35
C LEU A 132 12.60 -17.76 -5.89
N THR A 133 13.52 -17.00 -5.30
CA THR A 133 13.37 -16.51 -3.92
C THR A 133 12.11 -15.64 -3.79
N ALA A 134 11.90 -14.72 -4.74
CA ALA A 134 10.72 -13.87 -4.78
C ALA A 134 9.43 -14.70 -4.86
N ALA A 135 9.38 -15.71 -5.75
CA ALA A 135 8.21 -16.58 -5.89
C ALA A 135 7.89 -17.32 -4.58
N LEU A 136 8.89 -17.91 -3.92
CA LEU A 136 8.70 -18.60 -2.64
C LEU A 136 8.21 -17.66 -1.54
N LEU A 137 8.81 -16.47 -1.45
CA LEU A 137 8.46 -15.47 -0.44
C LEU A 137 7.10 -14.81 -0.67
N ILE A 138 6.56 -14.85 -1.89
CA ILE A 138 5.20 -14.41 -2.19
C ILE A 138 4.19 -15.53 -1.89
N ILE A 139 4.46 -16.75 -2.34
CA ILE A 139 3.48 -17.85 -2.31
C ILE A 139 3.35 -18.45 -0.91
N LEU A 140 4.46 -18.74 -0.23
CA LEU A 140 4.41 -19.48 1.04
C LEU A 140 3.67 -18.72 2.16
N PRO A 141 3.91 -17.41 2.39
CA PRO A 141 3.20 -16.68 3.44
C PRO A 141 1.71 -16.57 3.15
N VAL A 142 1.33 -16.34 1.87
CA VAL A 142 -0.10 -16.29 1.53
C VAL A 142 -0.75 -17.66 1.65
N GLY A 143 -0.06 -18.73 1.23
CA GLY A 143 -0.55 -20.10 1.43
C GLY A 143 -0.78 -20.43 2.90
N LEU A 144 0.12 -20.02 3.79
CA LEU A 144 -0.06 -20.15 5.24
C LEU A 144 -1.29 -19.38 5.72
N LEU A 145 -1.45 -18.11 5.32
CA LEU A 145 -2.61 -17.29 5.71
C LEU A 145 -3.93 -17.90 5.23
N VAL A 146 -3.96 -18.50 4.03
CA VAL A 146 -5.14 -19.19 3.50
C VAL A 146 -5.49 -20.39 4.36
N VAL A 147 -4.51 -21.21 4.74
CA VAL A 147 -4.73 -22.33 5.65
C VAL A 147 -5.26 -21.83 6.99
N LEU A 148 -4.67 -20.76 7.55
CA LEU A 148 -5.15 -20.17 8.81
C LEU A 148 -6.60 -19.64 8.69
N SER A 149 -6.96 -19.02 7.56
CA SER A 149 -8.33 -18.53 7.31
C SER A 149 -9.36 -19.66 7.17
N LEU A 150 -8.93 -20.88 6.84
CA LEU A 150 -9.80 -22.05 6.81
C LEU A 150 -9.97 -22.68 8.20
N LEU A 151 -9.04 -22.44 9.12
CA LEU A 151 -9.05 -22.97 10.49
C LEU A 151 -9.74 -22.03 11.48
N VAL A 152 -9.66 -20.72 11.26
CA VAL A 152 -10.25 -19.70 12.12
C VAL A 152 -11.38 -19.01 11.38
N ARG A 153 -12.61 -19.17 11.88
CA ARG A 153 -13.79 -18.55 11.27
C ARG A 153 -14.13 -17.26 11.99
N GLU A 154 -13.86 -16.14 11.34
CA GLU A 154 -14.35 -14.82 11.78
C GLU A 154 -15.89 -14.75 11.74
N PRO A 155 -16.53 -14.09 12.71
CA PRO A 155 -17.97 -13.85 12.69
C PRO A 155 -18.33 -12.91 11.54
N ASN A 156 -19.53 -13.09 10.97
CA ASN A 156 -20.06 -12.18 9.96
C ASN A 156 -20.65 -10.95 10.66
N ILE A 157 -19.96 -9.82 10.58
CA ILE A 157 -20.33 -8.58 11.27
C ILE A 157 -20.99 -7.62 10.27
N ASP A 158 -22.20 -7.17 10.61
CA ASP A 158 -22.89 -6.08 9.94
C ASP A 158 -23.31 -4.99 10.96
N ARG A 159 -23.88 -3.88 10.47
CA ARG A 159 -24.27 -2.76 11.34
C ARG A 159 -25.41 -3.04 12.32
N ALA A 160 -26.12 -4.15 12.20
CA ALA A 160 -27.14 -4.57 13.16
C ALA A 160 -26.61 -5.60 14.18
N SER A 161 -25.40 -6.13 13.99
CA SER A 161 -24.77 -7.05 14.94
C SER A 161 -24.48 -6.41 16.29
N ALA A 162 -24.52 -7.22 17.36
CA ALA A 162 -24.19 -6.77 18.71
C ALA A 162 -22.70 -6.41 18.82
N GLU A 163 -21.84 -7.13 18.10
CA GLU A 163 -20.41 -6.92 17.99
C GLU A 163 -20.07 -5.55 17.38
N TYR A 164 -20.83 -5.12 16.36
CA TYR A 164 -20.65 -3.77 15.82
C TYR A 164 -21.06 -2.70 16.83
N ALA A 165 -22.15 -2.91 17.58
CA ALA A 165 -22.60 -1.97 18.61
C ALA A 165 -21.58 -1.82 19.75
N THR A 166 -21.00 -2.92 20.24
CA THR A 166 -19.94 -2.89 21.27
C THR A 166 -18.65 -2.24 20.74
N MET A 167 -18.30 -2.50 19.48
CA MET A 167 -17.17 -1.86 18.84
C MET A 167 -17.36 -0.33 18.73
N ILE A 168 -18.53 0.15 18.28
CA ILE A 168 -18.79 1.60 18.20
C ILE A 168 -18.76 2.24 19.59
N ALA A 169 -19.30 1.57 20.61
CA ALA A 169 -19.29 2.07 21.98
C ALA A 169 -17.88 2.14 22.60
N SER A 170 -16.93 1.37 22.08
CA SER A 170 -15.53 1.34 22.54
C SER A 170 -14.58 2.20 21.69
N MET A 171 -15.11 2.93 20.71
CA MET A 171 -14.29 3.84 19.89
C MET A 171 -13.75 5.00 20.72
N PRO A 172 -12.50 5.42 20.47
CA PRO A 172 -11.88 6.50 21.23
C PRO A 172 -12.64 7.81 21.00
N VAL A 173 -12.86 8.56 22.08
CA VAL A 173 -13.52 9.88 22.05
C VAL A 173 -12.52 11.04 22.13
N ASN A 174 -11.28 10.77 22.52
CA ASN A 174 -10.20 11.75 22.59
C ASN A 174 -8.87 11.14 22.13
N TYR A 175 -7.85 12.00 21.96
CA TYR A 175 -6.55 11.57 21.45
C TYR A 175 -5.78 10.65 22.41
N ALA A 176 -5.96 10.80 23.72
CA ALA A 176 -5.25 9.95 24.70
C ALA A 176 -5.76 8.50 24.62
N GLU A 177 -7.07 8.30 24.50
CA GLU A 177 -7.67 6.98 24.25
C GLU A 177 -7.25 6.41 22.90
N LEU A 178 -7.26 7.23 21.84
CA LEU A 178 -6.79 6.80 20.53
C LEU A 178 -5.32 6.33 20.60
N LEU A 179 -4.46 7.08 21.30
CA LEU A 179 -3.06 6.73 21.48
C LEU A 179 -2.91 5.39 22.23
N SER A 180 -3.66 5.20 23.32
CA SER A 180 -3.65 3.93 24.07
C SER A 180 -4.11 2.76 23.20
N GLN A 181 -5.15 2.96 22.40
CA GLN A 181 -5.65 1.95 21.47
C GLN A 181 -4.61 1.65 20.37
N ASN A 182 -3.99 2.67 19.79
CA ASN A 182 -2.93 2.54 18.81
C ASN A 182 -1.73 1.77 19.36
N VAL A 183 -1.35 1.99 20.62
CA VAL A 183 -0.27 1.21 21.26
C VAL A 183 -0.59 -0.28 21.27
N SER A 184 -1.80 -0.64 21.71
CA SER A 184 -2.24 -2.05 21.72
C SER A 184 -2.26 -2.66 20.31
N HIS A 185 -2.94 -1.98 19.38
CA HIS A 185 -3.09 -2.44 18.00
C HIS A 185 -1.74 -2.52 17.25
N PHE A 186 -0.89 -1.53 17.42
CA PHE A 186 0.40 -1.50 16.74
C PHE A 186 1.38 -2.52 17.32
N ASN A 187 1.35 -2.78 18.63
CA ASN A 187 2.13 -3.87 19.22
C ASN A 187 1.73 -5.23 18.62
N MET A 188 0.42 -5.48 18.46
CA MET A 188 -0.08 -6.67 17.78
C MET A 188 0.39 -6.72 16.32
N MET A 189 0.32 -5.61 15.59
CA MET A 189 0.83 -5.53 14.21
C MET A 189 2.32 -5.83 14.12
N ILE A 190 3.16 -5.27 14.99
CA ILE A 190 4.61 -5.54 15.02
C ILE A 190 4.87 -7.03 15.20
N LEU A 191 4.15 -7.68 16.11
CA LEU A 191 4.27 -9.12 16.35
C LEU A 191 3.85 -9.94 15.11
N LEU A 192 2.82 -9.48 14.39
CA LEU A 192 2.29 -10.17 13.22
C LEU A 192 3.05 -9.87 11.92
N ILE A 193 3.85 -8.79 11.84
CA ILE A 193 4.61 -8.44 10.62
C ILE A 193 5.44 -9.64 10.10
N PRO A 194 6.29 -10.31 10.90
CA PRO A 194 7.09 -11.45 10.44
C PRO A 194 6.26 -12.67 10.05
N LEU A 195 5.06 -12.83 10.59
CA LEU A 195 4.18 -13.97 10.32
C LEU A 195 3.31 -13.75 9.09
N ALA A 196 2.86 -12.51 8.86
CA ALA A 196 1.85 -12.19 7.86
C ALA A 196 2.41 -11.48 6.62
N THR A 197 3.16 -10.38 6.78
CA THR A 197 3.38 -9.42 5.68
C THR A 197 4.83 -9.23 5.26
N LEU A 198 5.79 -9.45 6.16
CA LEU A 198 7.22 -9.16 5.94
C LEU A 198 7.78 -9.91 4.73
N TRP A 199 7.54 -11.23 4.69
CA TRP A 199 8.07 -12.12 3.66
C TRP A 199 7.42 -11.86 2.31
N ASN A 200 6.09 -11.69 2.27
CA ASN A 200 5.39 -11.33 1.05
C ASN A 200 5.88 -9.98 0.49
N THR A 201 6.05 -8.99 1.37
CA THR A 201 6.57 -7.67 0.98
C THR A 201 8.00 -7.75 0.46
N LEU A 202 8.87 -8.53 1.12
CA LEU A 202 10.22 -8.81 0.66
C LEU A 202 10.20 -9.48 -0.72
N GLY A 203 9.40 -10.52 -0.92
CA GLY A 203 9.27 -11.22 -2.20
C GLY A 203 8.83 -10.28 -3.33
N LEU A 204 7.85 -9.41 -3.07
CA LEU A 204 7.43 -8.37 -4.02
C LEU A 204 8.55 -7.36 -4.32
N MET A 205 9.32 -6.93 -3.32
CA MET A 205 10.47 -6.04 -3.56
C MET A 205 11.55 -6.74 -4.40
N LEU A 206 11.88 -8.00 -4.11
CA LEU A 206 12.82 -8.79 -4.90
C LEU A 206 12.36 -8.98 -6.35
N LEU A 207 11.06 -9.22 -6.57
CA LEU A 207 10.48 -9.26 -7.90
C LEU A 207 10.61 -7.90 -8.61
N GLY A 208 10.37 -6.80 -7.89
CA GLY A 208 10.55 -5.44 -8.38
C GLY A 208 12.00 -5.13 -8.83
N MET A 209 12.99 -5.59 -8.04
CA MET A 209 14.42 -5.51 -8.39
C MET A 209 14.71 -6.26 -9.70
N GLU A 210 14.20 -7.49 -9.82
CA GLU A 210 14.41 -8.33 -10.99
C GLU A 210 13.75 -7.76 -12.25
N LEU A 211 12.52 -7.24 -12.13
CA LEU A 211 11.81 -6.59 -13.22
C LEU A 211 12.53 -5.33 -13.70
N TYR A 212 13.14 -4.56 -12.78
CA TYR A 212 13.93 -3.39 -13.13
C TYR A 212 15.16 -3.76 -13.95
N GLU A 213 15.99 -4.70 -13.47
CA GLU A 213 17.23 -5.07 -14.15
C GLU A 213 17.00 -5.78 -15.49
N ARG A 214 15.88 -6.50 -15.64
CA ARG A 214 15.45 -7.08 -16.93
C ARG A 214 14.82 -6.06 -17.88
N GLY A 215 14.71 -4.79 -17.47
CA GLY A 215 14.17 -3.71 -18.29
C GLY A 215 12.65 -3.69 -18.46
N TRP A 216 11.90 -4.48 -17.68
CA TRP A 216 10.42 -4.54 -17.77
C TRP A 216 9.77 -3.21 -17.38
N LEU A 217 10.40 -2.45 -16.46
CA LEU A 217 9.94 -1.13 -16.05
C LEU A 217 10.32 -0.01 -17.03
N SER A 218 11.15 -0.29 -18.04
CA SER A 218 11.53 0.66 -19.09
C SER A 218 10.85 0.41 -20.44
N GLY A 219 10.09 -0.68 -20.57
CA GLY A 219 9.31 -1.04 -21.75
C GLY A 219 9.19 -2.55 -21.92
N LEU A 220 7.97 -3.05 -22.12
CA LEU A 220 7.70 -4.49 -22.24
C LEU A 220 7.78 -4.99 -23.69
N ARG A 221 8.25 -6.24 -23.86
CA ARG A 221 8.17 -6.97 -25.12
C ARG A 221 6.73 -7.45 -25.37
N THR A 222 6.25 -7.41 -26.61
CA THR A 222 4.85 -7.69 -27.01
C THR A 222 4.31 -9.05 -26.55
N LEU A 223 5.12 -10.11 -26.46
CA LEU A 223 4.66 -11.43 -26.03
C LEU A 223 4.37 -11.50 -24.52
N ALA A 224 5.09 -10.73 -23.69
CA ALA A 224 4.84 -10.66 -22.26
C ALA A 224 3.50 -9.96 -21.95
N VAL A 225 3.09 -9.03 -22.81
CA VAL A 225 1.84 -8.25 -22.68
C VAL A 225 0.61 -9.17 -22.65
N LYS A 226 0.52 -10.12 -23.59
CA LYS A 226 -0.64 -11.04 -23.70
C LYS A 226 -0.82 -11.87 -22.43
N TRP A 227 0.26 -12.48 -21.94
CA TRP A 227 0.20 -13.36 -20.76
C TRP A 227 -0.07 -12.59 -19.48
N VAL A 228 0.46 -11.38 -19.31
CA VAL A 228 0.14 -10.54 -18.15
C VAL A 228 -1.36 -10.20 -18.12
N TRP A 229 -1.97 -9.86 -19.26
CA TRP A 229 -3.42 -9.62 -19.30
C TRP A 229 -4.24 -10.89 -19.05
N ILE A 230 -3.84 -12.04 -19.58
CA ILE A 230 -4.53 -13.32 -19.30
C ILE A 230 -4.47 -13.63 -17.80
N LEU A 231 -3.30 -13.50 -17.17
CA LEU A 231 -3.14 -13.74 -15.74
C LEU A 231 -3.88 -12.70 -14.89
N GLY A 232 -3.87 -11.43 -15.32
CA GLY A 232 -4.61 -10.34 -14.66
C GLY A 232 -6.11 -10.57 -14.71
N LEU A 233 -6.67 -10.88 -15.88
CA LEU A 233 -8.09 -11.21 -16.03
C LEU A 233 -8.45 -12.50 -15.30
N GLY A 234 -7.59 -13.52 -15.35
CA GLY A 234 -7.78 -14.75 -14.57
C GLY A 234 -7.84 -14.47 -13.07
N SER A 235 -6.95 -13.63 -12.54
CA SER A 235 -6.95 -13.23 -11.14
C SER A 235 -8.21 -12.43 -10.76
N ALA A 236 -8.68 -11.55 -11.65
CA ALA A 236 -9.92 -10.80 -11.45
C ALA A 236 -11.15 -11.72 -11.45
N SER A 237 -11.17 -12.72 -12.34
CA SER A 237 -12.25 -13.72 -12.39
C SER A 237 -12.30 -14.57 -11.12
N VAL A 238 -11.16 -14.98 -10.57
CA VAL A 238 -11.12 -15.70 -9.28
C VAL A 238 -11.68 -14.84 -8.15
N SER A 239 -11.24 -13.58 -8.04
CA SER A 239 -11.78 -12.64 -7.04
C SER A 239 -13.29 -12.41 -7.23
N LEU A 240 -13.76 -12.30 -8.48
CA LEU A 240 -15.19 -12.14 -8.78
C LEU A 240 -15.99 -13.38 -8.37
N LEU A 241 -15.52 -14.59 -8.68
CA LEU A 241 -16.21 -15.83 -8.34
C LEU A 241 -16.33 -16.01 -6.82
N LEU A 242 -15.25 -15.74 -6.08
CA LEU A 242 -15.24 -15.76 -4.62
C LEU A 242 -16.07 -14.63 -4.00
N TRP A 243 -16.20 -13.49 -4.68
CA TRP A 243 -17.10 -12.42 -4.24
C TRP A 243 -18.58 -12.80 -4.47
N LEU A 244 -18.88 -13.49 -5.57
CA LEU A 244 -20.23 -13.93 -5.92
C LEU A 244 -20.76 -15.05 -5.02
N SER A 245 -19.90 -15.87 -4.41
CA SER A 245 -20.33 -16.97 -3.54
C SER A 245 -21.05 -16.47 -2.28
N ARG A 246 -20.79 -15.23 -1.83
CA ARG A 246 -21.42 -14.57 -0.68
C ARG A 246 -21.37 -15.34 0.65
N ASP A 247 -20.68 -16.46 0.71
CA ASP A 247 -20.51 -17.24 1.92
C ASP A 247 -19.34 -16.69 2.76
N THR A 248 -19.57 -16.66 4.07
CA THR A 248 -18.62 -16.21 5.10
C THR A 248 -17.26 -16.91 5.03
N ALA A 249 -17.22 -18.23 4.82
CA ALA A 249 -15.95 -18.95 4.71
C ALA A 249 -15.20 -18.57 3.42
N THR A 250 -15.94 -18.37 2.32
CA THR A 250 -15.34 -17.90 1.06
C THR A 250 -14.86 -16.45 1.12
N GLY A 251 -15.47 -15.61 1.97
CA GLY A 251 -15.05 -14.21 2.18
C GLY A 251 -13.68 -14.09 2.85
N GLN A 252 -13.40 -14.92 3.86
CA GLN A 252 -12.09 -14.94 4.54
C GLN A 252 -10.98 -15.44 3.61
N VAL A 253 -11.29 -16.46 2.81
CA VAL A 253 -10.39 -16.95 1.75
C VAL A 253 -10.20 -15.89 0.66
N LEU A 254 -11.23 -15.12 0.32
CA LEU A 254 -11.15 -14.05 -0.68
C LEU A 254 -10.14 -12.97 -0.30
N GLU A 255 -10.12 -12.52 0.96
CA GLU A 255 -9.16 -11.50 1.42
C GLU A 255 -7.70 -11.96 1.25
N THR A 256 -7.41 -13.21 1.65
CA THR A 256 -6.06 -13.78 1.52
C THR A 256 -5.71 -14.12 0.07
N MET A 257 -6.65 -14.68 -0.70
CA MET A 257 -6.49 -14.92 -2.14
C MET A 257 -6.23 -13.63 -2.92
N ASN A 258 -6.85 -12.52 -2.51
CA ASN A 258 -6.64 -11.22 -3.12
C ASN A 258 -5.18 -10.76 -3.04
N TRP A 259 -4.41 -11.20 -2.05
CA TRP A 259 -2.99 -10.85 -1.96
C TRP A 259 -2.16 -11.52 -3.07
N LEU A 260 -2.50 -12.75 -3.46
CA LEU A 260 -1.90 -13.42 -4.63
C LEU A 260 -2.44 -12.84 -5.94
N ALA A 261 -3.76 -12.64 -6.03
CA ALA A 261 -4.42 -12.06 -7.20
C ALA A 261 -3.96 -10.62 -7.49
N ALA A 262 -3.50 -9.90 -6.47
CA ALA A 262 -2.99 -8.55 -6.61
C ALA A 262 -1.75 -8.46 -7.50
N LEU A 263 -0.89 -9.49 -7.56
CA LEU A 263 0.35 -9.43 -8.33
C LEU A 263 0.10 -9.37 -9.85
N PRO A 264 -0.63 -10.32 -10.48
CA PRO A 264 -0.94 -10.22 -11.90
C PRO A 264 -1.63 -8.90 -12.28
N MET A 265 -2.59 -8.46 -11.46
CA MET A 265 -3.29 -7.20 -11.71
C MET A 265 -2.39 -5.97 -11.56
N ALA A 266 -1.47 -5.97 -10.59
CA ALA A 266 -0.47 -4.90 -10.46
C ALA A 266 0.46 -4.83 -11.69
N LEU A 267 0.79 -5.98 -12.30
CA LEU A 267 1.53 -5.99 -13.58
C LEU A 267 0.69 -5.42 -14.73
N CYS A 268 -0.63 -5.68 -14.79
CA CYS A 268 -1.54 -5.00 -15.71
C CYS A 268 -1.54 -3.47 -15.49
N TYR A 269 -1.51 -3.01 -14.23
CA TYR A 269 -1.42 -1.58 -13.92
C TYR A 269 -0.10 -0.96 -14.36
N LEU A 270 1.03 -1.67 -14.21
CA LEU A 270 2.30 -1.23 -14.80
C LEU A 270 2.17 -1.03 -16.31
N MET A 271 1.57 -1.98 -17.01
CA MET A 271 1.36 -1.89 -18.46
C MET A 271 0.47 -0.73 -18.87
N LEU A 272 -0.64 -0.54 -18.15
CA LEU A 272 -1.54 0.59 -18.36
C LEU A 272 -0.80 1.91 -18.15
N LEU A 273 0.03 2.02 -17.12
CA LEU A 273 0.83 3.20 -16.84
C LEU A 273 1.92 3.44 -17.87
N GLN A 274 2.49 2.40 -18.49
CA GLN A 274 3.38 2.55 -19.66
C GLN A 274 2.61 3.15 -20.84
N ALA A 275 1.40 2.66 -21.13
CA ALA A 275 0.56 3.19 -22.18
C ALA A 275 0.14 4.64 -21.91
N ILE A 276 -0.20 4.99 -20.65
CA ILE A 276 -0.48 6.37 -20.23
C ILE A 276 0.77 7.24 -20.38
N ASN A 277 1.95 6.72 -20.06
CA ASN A 277 3.20 7.47 -20.21
C ASN A 277 3.52 7.78 -21.68
N ALA A 278 3.23 6.84 -22.59
CA ALA A 278 3.42 7.02 -24.03
C ALA A 278 2.38 7.97 -24.66
N ASN A 279 1.09 7.82 -24.29
CA ASN A 279 -0.02 8.48 -24.98
C ASN A 279 -0.55 9.73 -24.27
N LEU A 280 -0.37 9.83 -22.94
CA LEU A 280 -0.90 10.91 -22.10
C LEU A 280 0.21 11.51 -21.21
N PRO A 281 1.24 12.16 -21.81
CA PRO A 281 2.42 12.63 -21.08
C PRO A 281 2.10 13.65 -19.98
N ARG A 282 1.01 14.42 -20.13
CA ARG A 282 0.54 15.36 -19.08
C ARG A 282 0.09 14.60 -17.83
N ALA A 283 -0.69 13.53 -18.00
CA ALA A 283 -1.16 12.71 -16.88
C ALA A 283 0.02 12.00 -16.19
N SER A 284 0.92 11.40 -16.96
CA SER A 284 2.14 10.80 -16.42
C SER A 284 3.00 11.81 -15.65
N LYS A 285 3.17 13.04 -16.17
CA LYS A 285 3.91 14.09 -15.47
C LYS A 285 3.27 14.49 -14.13
N ILE A 286 1.94 14.55 -14.06
CA ILE A 286 1.22 14.83 -12.81
C ILE A 286 1.45 13.70 -11.81
N LEU A 287 1.30 12.44 -12.23
CA LEU A 287 1.57 11.28 -11.38
C LEU A 287 3.02 11.24 -10.90
N ALA A 288 3.99 11.57 -11.76
CA ALA A 288 5.39 11.69 -11.40
C ALA A 288 5.63 12.81 -10.38
N ILE A 289 4.90 13.93 -10.49
CA ILE A 289 4.95 14.99 -9.48
C ILE A 289 4.51 14.44 -8.13
N VAL A 290 3.36 13.76 -8.07
CA VAL A 290 2.80 13.14 -6.86
C VAL A 290 3.78 12.13 -6.24
N GLY A 291 4.32 11.20 -7.04
CA GLY A 291 5.21 10.15 -6.54
C GLY A 291 6.52 10.66 -5.91
N ARG A 292 6.93 11.90 -6.19
CA ARG A 292 8.12 12.51 -5.58
C ARG A 292 7.87 13.02 -4.15
N TYR A 293 6.61 13.10 -3.74
CA TYR A 293 6.16 13.50 -2.40
C TYR A 293 5.47 12.34 -1.67
N SER A 294 5.78 11.09 -2.05
CA SER A 294 5.00 9.95 -1.61
C SER A 294 4.98 9.74 -0.10
N LEU A 295 6.08 10.04 0.60
CA LEU A 295 6.15 9.88 2.05
C LEU A 295 5.32 10.95 2.75
N SER A 296 5.45 12.21 2.36
CA SER A 296 4.66 13.29 2.95
C SER A 296 3.17 13.12 2.67
N LEU A 297 2.82 12.73 1.45
CA LEU A 297 1.44 12.51 1.06
C LEU A 297 0.83 11.29 1.77
N TYR A 298 1.57 10.18 1.94
CA TYR A 298 1.10 9.04 2.73
C TYR A 298 0.78 9.41 4.19
N LEU A 299 1.69 10.14 4.85
CA LEU A 299 1.46 10.63 6.21
C LEU A 299 0.27 11.61 6.27
N LEU A 300 0.11 12.44 5.25
CA LEU A 300 -1.05 13.34 5.12
C LEU A 300 -2.38 12.58 4.97
N GLN A 301 -2.41 11.44 4.26
CA GLN A 301 -3.62 10.61 4.16
C GLN A 301 -4.06 10.15 5.55
N SER A 302 -3.10 9.68 6.36
CA SER A 302 -3.38 9.23 7.72
C SER A 302 -3.80 10.38 8.62
N LEU A 303 -3.11 11.52 8.55
CA LEU A 303 -3.46 12.71 9.33
C LEU A 303 -4.88 13.19 9.03
N ILE A 304 -5.26 13.25 7.74
CA ILE A 304 -6.61 13.66 7.32
C ILE A 304 -7.63 12.59 7.69
N GLY A 305 -7.38 11.32 7.39
CA GLY A 305 -8.31 10.22 7.65
C GLY A 305 -8.62 10.09 9.15
N ILE A 306 -7.59 10.00 9.99
CA ILE A 306 -7.73 9.93 11.44
C ILE A 306 -8.34 11.23 11.99
N GLY A 307 -7.86 12.39 11.52
CA GLY A 307 -8.39 13.70 11.89
C GLY A 307 -9.90 13.82 11.67
N VAL A 308 -10.36 13.41 10.49
CA VAL A 308 -11.77 13.48 10.11
C VAL A 308 -12.59 12.44 10.86
N PHE A 309 -12.20 11.16 10.83
CA PHE A 309 -13.05 10.08 11.35
C PHE A 309 -13.07 9.97 12.87
N HIS A 310 -12.11 10.57 13.59
CA HIS A 310 -12.08 10.50 15.05
C HIS A 310 -12.39 11.84 15.73
N PHE A 311 -12.12 12.98 15.08
CA PHE A 311 -12.18 14.29 15.76
C PHE A 311 -13.10 15.30 15.09
N ILE A 312 -13.03 15.47 13.76
CA ILE A 312 -13.81 16.51 13.06
C ILE A 312 -15.24 16.05 12.76
N PHE A 313 -15.39 14.81 12.27
CA PHE A 313 -16.67 14.24 11.90
C PHE A 313 -16.77 12.75 12.30
N PRO A 314 -16.76 12.44 13.61
CA PRO A 314 -16.77 11.06 14.11
C PRO A 314 -18.03 10.27 13.74
N ALA A 315 -19.13 10.96 13.42
CA ALA A 315 -20.36 10.34 12.94
C ALA A 315 -20.18 9.62 11.58
N ALA A 316 -19.17 10.00 10.78
CA ALA A 316 -18.83 9.31 9.54
C ALA A 316 -18.56 7.81 9.74
N ARG A 317 -18.04 7.40 10.90
CA ARG A 317 -17.75 5.98 11.22
C ARG A 317 -18.99 5.10 11.15
N VAL A 318 -20.18 5.68 11.36
CA VAL A 318 -21.47 4.99 11.33
C VAL A 318 -22.25 5.34 10.06
N LEU A 319 -22.21 6.60 9.63
CA LEU A 319 -23.02 7.11 8.52
C LEU A 319 -22.46 6.75 7.14
N PHE A 320 -21.13 6.76 6.96
CA PHE A 320 -20.56 6.57 5.63
C PHE A 320 -20.80 5.14 5.13
N THR A 321 -21.41 5.04 3.95
CA THR A 321 -21.41 3.84 3.11
C THR A 321 -20.20 3.87 2.18
N ARG A 322 -20.03 2.86 1.31
CA ARG A 322 -18.92 2.87 0.35
C ARG A 322 -18.95 4.08 -0.57
N LEU A 323 -20.13 4.62 -0.85
CA LEU A 323 -20.27 5.81 -1.69
C LEU A 323 -19.60 7.03 -1.05
N GLU A 324 -19.89 7.32 0.22
CA GLU A 324 -19.29 8.46 0.93
C GLU A 324 -17.77 8.28 1.08
N TYR A 325 -17.30 7.07 1.40
CA TYR A 325 -15.87 6.78 1.42
C TYR A 325 -15.21 6.97 0.04
N PHE A 326 -15.89 6.58 -1.04
CA PHE A 326 -15.39 6.77 -2.40
C PHE A 326 -15.33 8.26 -2.80
N VAL A 327 -16.36 9.03 -2.44
CA VAL A 327 -16.36 10.49 -2.64
C VAL A 327 -15.26 11.15 -1.81
N PHE A 328 -15.07 10.74 -0.56
CA PHE A 328 -13.99 11.23 0.30
C PHE A 328 -12.62 10.89 -0.30
N PHE A 329 -12.43 9.67 -0.81
CA PHE A 329 -11.24 9.24 -1.53
C PHE A 329 -10.93 10.15 -2.73
N LEU A 330 -11.93 10.47 -3.56
CA LEU A 330 -11.75 11.36 -4.71
C LEU A 330 -11.37 12.78 -4.27
N ALA A 331 -12.03 13.31 -3.23
CA ALA A 331 -11.72 14.62 -2.68
C ALA A 331 -10.29 14.68 -2.11
N LEU A 332 -9.90 13.68 -1.31
CA LEU A 332 -8.55 13.55 -0.76
C LEU A 332 -7.51 13.45 -1.87
N THR A 333 -7.76 12.60 -2.87
CA THR A 333 -6.89 12.45 -4.06
C THR A 333 -6.69 13.80 -4.76
N LEU A 334 -7.76 14.56 -4.99
CA LEU A 334 -7.69 15.86 -5.64
C LEU A 334 -6.84 16.85 -4.82
N VAL A 335 -7.07 16.92 -3.50
CA VAL A 335 -6.29 17.78 -2.59
C VAL A 335 -4.80 17.40 -2.63
N GLN A 336 -4.48 16.11 -2.60
CA GLN A 336 -3.10 15.64 -2.66
C GLN A 336 -2.40 15.98 -3.99
N VAL A 337 -3.11 15.83 -5.12
CA VAL A 337 -2.60 16.21 -6.44
C VAL A 337 -2.33 17.71 -6.50
N ILE A 338 -3.28 18.54 -6.05
CA ILE A 338 -3.12 20.01 -6.02
C ILE A 338 -1.91 20.38 -5.16
N LEU A 339 -1.82 19.84 -3.94
CA LEU A 339 -0.72 20.12 -3.02
C LEU A 339 0.64 19.71 -3.63
N ALA A 340 0.74 18.54 -4.25
CA ALA A 340 1.96 18.09 -4.90
C ALA A 340 2.38 19.03 -6.06
N ILE A 341 1.42 19.52 -6.85
CA ILE A 341 1.67 20.48 -7.91
C ILE A 341 2.15 21.82 -7.33
N LEU A 342 1.52 22.33 -6.28
CA LEU A 342 1.89 23.58 -5.63
C LEU A 342 3.31 23.50 -5.04
N LEU A 343 3.63 22.43 -4.29
CA LEU A 343 4.97 22.19 -3.76
C LEU A 343 6.01 22.11 -4.87
N ASN A 344 5.69 21.41 -5.97
CA ASN A 344 6.56 21.32 -7.13
C ASN A 344 6.80 22.67 -7.81
N ARG A 345 5.75 23.49 -7.99
CA ARG A 345 5.88 24.84 -8.56
C ARG A 345 6.72 25.75 -7.66
N ALA A 346 6.55 25.63 -6.35
CA ALA A 346 7.36 26.34 -5.36
C ALA A 346 8.78 25.78 -5.20
N LYS A 347 9.15 24.71 -5.94
CA LYS A 347 10.44 24.01 -5.83
C LYS A 347 10.77 23.54 -4.40
N LYS A 348 9.75 23.29 -3.58
CA LYS A 348 9.90 22.83 -2.18
C LYS A 348 9.87 21.31 -2.13
N THR A 349 10.71 20.71 -1.31
CA THR A 349 10.58 19.28 -0.95
C THR A 349 9.45 19.09 0.05
N GLY A 350 8.77 17.94 0.02
CA GLY A 350 7.78 17.61 1.03
C GLY A 350 8.42 17.55 2.43
N PRO A 351 7.68 17.87 3.50
CA PRO A 351 8.23 17.94 4.86
C PRO A 351 8.93 16.64 5.29
N ALA A 352 8.29 15.50 5.09
CA ALA A 352 8.84 14.20 5.50
C ALA A 352 10.06 13.80 4.63
N GLU A 353 10.02 14.05 3.32
CA GLU A 353 11.18 13.84 2.47
C GLU A 353 12.35 14.75 2.83
N CYS A 354 12.07 15.98 3.29
CA CYS A 354 13.08 16.93 3.74
C CYS A 354 13.78 16.42 5.00
N ILE A 355 13.00 16.01 6.01
CA ILE A 355 13.50 15.44 7.26
C ILE A 355 14.35 14.20 6.96
N LEU A 356 13.81 13.26 6.17
CA LEU A 356 14.54 12.05 5.79
C LEU A 356 15.87 12.36 5.10
N LYS A 357 15.90 13.29 4.15
CA LYS A 357 17.15 13.71 3.49
C LYS A 357 18.16 14.34 4.45
N ARG A 358 17.69 15.18 5.38
CA ARG A 358 18.56 15.84 6.37
C ARG A 358 19.18 14.84 7.33
N CYS A 359 18.38 13.90 7.85
CA CYS A 359 18.87 12.86 8.75
C CYS A 359 19.93 11.98 8.07
N VAL A 360 19.70 11.53 6.82
CA VAL A 360 20.69 10.73 6.07
C VAL A 360 22.00 11.51 5.87
N ARG A 361 21.91 12.79 5.49
CA ARG A 361 23.09 13.63 5.28
C ARG A 361 23.87 13.88 6.58
N HIS A 362 23.18 13.93 7.72
CA HIS A 362 23.82 14.06 9.01
C HIS A 362 24.57 12.77 9.38
N LEU A 363 23.91 11.61 9.24
CA LEU A 363 24.52 10.30 9.49
C LEU A 363 25.73 10.03 8.60
N SER A 364 25.75 10.52 7.35
CA SER A 364 26.89 10.32 6.45
C SER A 364 28.10 11.22 6.71
N ARG A 365 28.00 12.16 7.65
CA ARG A 365 29.09 13.08 8.01
C ARG A 365 29.78 12.69 9.31
N VAL A 366 29.10 11.85 10.11
CA VAL A 366 29.61 11.23 11.33
C VAL A 366 30.27 9.92 10.92
#